data_AF-A0A1I7S7C6-F1
#
_entry.id   AF-A0A1I7S7C6-F1
#
_cell.length_a   1.000
_cell.length_b   1.000
_cell.length_c   1.000
_cell.angle_alpha   90.00
_cell.angle_beta   90.00
_cell.angle_gamma   90.00
#
_symmetry.space_group_name_H-M   'P 1'
#
loop_
_entity.id
_entity.type
_entity.pdbx_description
1 polymer ?
#
loop_
_entity_poly.entity_id
_entity_poly.type
_entity_poly.pdbx_seq_one_letter_code
_entity_poly.pdbx_strand_id
1 'polypeptide(L)'
;MILILADSPIVYKSRERLCEFYSLLNSWPQLYVDTAIELLDARFSDRYVRAFAVRHLDKIIDNDQMQLYLLPLVQCLRYEPYSTSPLADMLVRRALMDYKVGHTFFWLIRSELSLFLSDDPMNLKCRFSLMCEAYCRGNALYLDSMAKQVVMVNKLTQLSSWVKNINKDVASKKLRTELVNWMDGMQNMPSPLNPCECLGELVLDACKVLGSAKMPLRLRWKNPEPFSSLTNPVHEIIFKNGDDLRQDMLTLQVMRIMDAKWKNYNMDYCLTLYEVLPMGENIGMIHVVQHCATLFQIQCASTQLGSTFSMDQQLINKYIYDLCTEEKVLNSKQYMECVDRFSFSLAGYCVATYVLGIRDRHQDNLMLANDGRLFHIDFGHILGHNKKKLGINRERTEFILTDHFLRVVSHGKDDFKGSYMFKTFRESCAQGYLVLHYHRRFFLALFKMMRCMGLPELQRDDDIEYLFTSLQYDQVERQNILNNFFEVFDGVVKHDWSTTVNWFFHSVKHHK
;
A
#
# COMPACT_ATOMS: atom_id res chain seq x y z
N MET A 1 14.64 -25.38 -9.68
CA MET A 1 14.39 -26.64 -10.43
C MET A 1 12.91 -26.87 -10.68
N ILE A 2 12.04 -26.90 -9.66
CA ILE A 2 10.59 -27.18 -9.87
C ILE A 2 9.92 -26.24 -10.87
N LEU A 3 10.18 -24.93 -10.77
CA LEU A 3 9.63 -23.92 -11.69
C LEU A 3 10.02 -24.19 -13.15
N ILE A 4 11.25 -24.65 -13.38
CA ILE A 4 11.76 -24.98 -14.72
C ILE A 4 11.05 -26.21 -15.27
N LEU A 5 10.87 -27.24 -14.44
CA LEU A 5 10.17 -28.47 -14.85
C LEU A 5 8.68 -28.18 -15.11
N ALA A 6 8.04 -27.43 -14.23
CA ALA A 6 6.63 -27.06 -14.32
C ALA A 6 6.33 -26.16 -15.54
N ASP A 7 7.31 -25.40 -16.03
CA ASP A 7 7.19 -24.53 -17.22
C ASP A 7 7.70 -25.23 -18.50
N SER A 8 8.28 -26.43 -18.39
CA SER A 8 8.94 -27.09 -19.52
C SER A 8 7.92 -27.73 -20.47
N PRO A 9 7.86 -27.32 -21.76
CA PRO A 9 6.98 -27.97 -22.74
C PRO A 9 7.31 -29.45 -22.96
N ILE A 10 8.54 -29.86 -22.65
CA ILE A 10 9.04 -31.23 -22.81
C ILE A 10 8.31 -32.19 -21.86
N VAL A 11 7.92 -31.71 -20.67
CA VAL A 11 7.18 -32.49 -19.67
C VAL A 11 5.76 -32.79 -20.16
N TYR A 12 5.07 -31.79 -20.70
CA TYR A 12 3.65 -31.92 -21.09
C TYR A 12 3.44 -32.57 -22.47
N LYS A 13 4.49 -32.75 -23.27
CA LYS A 13 4.41 -33.38 -24.61
C LYS A 13 4.39 -34.91 -24.58
N SER A 14 4.75 -35.56 -23.47
CA SER A 14 4.78 -37.01 -23.32
C SER A 14 4.09 -37.42 -22.03
N ARG A 15 3.20 -38.42 -22.13
CA ARG A 15 2.49 -38.96 -20.97
C ARG A 15 3.47 -39.55 -19.96
N GLU A 16 4.50 -40.23 -20.43
CA GLU A 16 5.54 -40.84 -19.60
C GLU A 16 6.26 -39.78 -18.77
N ARG A 17 6.71 -38.69 -19.41
CA ARG A 17 7.38 -37.57 -18.71
C ARG A 17 6.47 -36.84 -17.74
N LEU A 18 5.19 -36.67 -18.08
CA LEU A 18 4.21 -36.08 -17.16
C LEU A 18 4.01 -36.96 -15.92
N CYS A 19 3.91 -38.29 -16.10
CA CYS A 19 3.81 -39.24 -14.99
C CYS A 19 5.08 -39.25 -14.11
N GLU A 20 6.26 -39.18 -14.72
CA GLU A 20 7.53 -39.03 -13.99
C GLU A 20 7.55 -37.73 -13.19
N PHE A 21 7.14 -36.62 -13.79
CA PHE A 21 7.06 -35.34 -13.11
C PHE A 21 6.09 -35.37 -11.92
N TYR A 22 4.90 -35.96 -12.08
CA TYR A 22 3.97 -36.13 -10.96
C TYR A 22 4.53 -37.03 -9.85
N SER A 23 5.28 -38.07 -10.22
CA SER A 23 5.98 -38.92 -9.25
C SER A 23 7.03 -38.12 -8.48
N LEU A 24 7.78 -37.25 -9.16
CA LEU A 24 8.75 -36.34 -8.53
C LEU A 24 8.08 -35.36 -7.57
N LEU A 25 6.90 -34.82 -7.91
CA LEU A 25 6.15 -33.92 -7.02
C LEU A 25 5.79 -34.59 -5.69
N ASN A 26 5.48 -35.89 -5.68
CA ASN A 26 5.15 -36.61 -4.44
C ASN A 26 6.32 -36.73 -3.47
N SER A 27 7.56 -36.77 -3.98
CA SER A 27 8.78 -36.82 -3.19
C SER A 27 9.48 -35.46 -3.07
N TRP A 28 8.87 -34.38 -3.58
CA TRP A 28 9.51 -33.08 -3.63
C TRP A 28 9.61 -32.46 -2.22
N PRO A 29 10.74 -31.85 -1.83
CA PRO A 29 10.89 -31.24 -0.52
C PRO A 29 9.94 -30.05 -0.30
N GLN A 30 9.81 -29.61 0.94
CA GLN A 30 8.99 -28.45 1.29
C GLN A 30 9.39 -27.22 0.48
N LEU A 31 8.41 -26.61 -0.21
CA LEU A 31 8.60 -25.36 -0.93
C LEU A 31 8.77 -24.18 0.02
N TYR A 32 9.55 -23.19 -0.43
CA TYR A 32 9.50 -21.81 0.06
C TYR A 32 8.20 -21.13 -0.39
N VAL A 33 7.70 -20.19 0.42
CA VAL A 33 6.50 -19.39 0.11
C VAL A 33 6.60 -18.74 -1.28
N ASP A 34 7.72 -18.10 -1.57
CA ASP A 34 7.96 -17.41 -2.85
C ASP A 34 7.80 -18.35 -4.05
N THR A 35 8.29 -19.58 -3.94
CA THR A 35 8.18 -20.60 -5.00
C THR A 35 6.76 -21.14 -5.12
N ALA A 36 6.06 -21.34 -4.00
CA ALA A 36 4.68 -21.81 -4.01
C ALA A 36 3.75 -20.78 -4.66
N ILE A 37 3.93 -19.49 -4.36
CA ILE A 37 3.16 -18.41 -4.99
C ILE A 37 3.47 -18.31 -6.49
N GLU A 38 4.74 -18.42 -6.90
CA GLU A 38 5.12 -18.39 -8.32
C GLU A 38 4.46 -19.53 -9.12
N LEU A 39 4.30 -20.71 -8.53
CA LEU A 39 3.59 -21.85 -9.15
C LEU A 39 2.07 -21.64 -9.30
N LEU A 40 1.51 -20.54 -8.77
CA LEU A 40 0.11 -20.15 -8.95
C LEU A 40 -0.09 -19.09 -10.05
N ASP A 41 0.99 -18.67 -10.71
CA ASP A 41 0.95 -17.80 -11.87
C ASP A 41 0.17 -18.45 -13.04
N ALA A 42 -0.32 -17.63 -13.97
CA ALA A 42 -1.10 -18.01 -15.15
C ALA A 42 -0.38 -19.00 -16.07
N ARG A 43 0.95 -18.99 -16.05
CA ARG A 43 1.81 -19.91 -16.84
C ARG A 43 1.65 -21.37 -16.42
N PHE A 44 1.25 -21.62 -15.17
CA PHE A 44 1.09 -22.97 -14.63
C PHE A 44 -0.39 -23.33 -14.53
N SER A 45 -0.93 -23.96 -15.57
CA SER A 45 -2.34 -24.40 -15.65
C SER A 45 -2.58 -25.83 -15.17
N ASP A 46 -1.51 -26.61 -14.96
CA ASP A 46 -1.61 -28.01 -14.53
C ASP A 46 -2.19 -28.13 -13.12
N ARG A 47 -3.27 -28.92 -13.00
CA ARG A 47 -4.02 -29.10 -11.74
C ARG A 47 -3.16 -29.70 -10.62
N TYR A 48 -2.26 -30.63 -10.93
CA TYR A 48 -1.45 -31.30 -9.91
C TYR A 48 -0.34 -30.38 -9.41
N VAL A 49 0.26 -29.59 -10.29
CA VAL A 49 1.25 -28.56 -9.92
C VAL A 49 0.61 -27.50 -9.03
N ARG A 50 -0.54 -26.96 -9.40
CA ARG A 50 -1.25 -25.96 -8.58
C ARG A 50 -1.71 -26.54 -7.25
N ALA A 51 -2.25 -27.77 -7.24
CA ALA A 51 -2.61 -28.45 -5.99
C ALA A 51 -1.39 -28.68 -5.09
N PHE A 52 -0.24 -29.06 -5.66
CA PHE A 52 1.01 -29.20 -4.95
C PHE A 52 1.42 -27.86 -4.31
N ALA A 53 1.43 -26.77 -5.07
CA ALA A 53 1.75 -25.44 -4.56
C ALA A 53 0.84 -25.00 -3.40
N VAL A 54 -0.48 -25.14 -3.56
CA VAL A 54 -1.47 -24.80 -2.52
C VAL A 54 -1.27 -25.62 -1.24
N ARG A 55 -1.08 -26.94 -1.34
CA ARG A 55 -0.85 -27.79 -0.15
C ARG A 55 0.39 -27.38 0.62
N HIS A 56 1.47 -27.04 -0.10
CA HIS A 56 2.70 -26.57 0.54
C HIS A 56 2.52 -25.20 1.17
N LEU A 57 1.79 -24.30 0.51
CA LEU A 57 1.49 -22.96 1.01
C LEU A 57 0.65 -23.01 2.30
N ASP A 58 -0.47 -23.74 2.28
CA ASP A 58 -1.38 -23.90 3.42
C ASP A 58 -0.69 -24.49 4.67
N LYS A 59 0.33 -25.31 4.46
CA LYS A 59 1.12 -25.91 5.54
C LYS A 59 2.12 -24.94 6.17
N ILE A 60 2.70 -24.01 5.40
CA ILE A 60 3.82 -23.17 5.86
C ILE A 60 3.40 -21.79 6.33
N ILE A 61 2.32 -21.22 5.80
CA ILE A 61 1.91 -19.87 6.17
C ILE A 61 0.99 -19.87 7.39
N ASP A 62 1.25 -18.98 8.33
CA ASP A 62 0.34 -18.66 9.43
C ASP A 62 -0.75 -17.65 8.97
N ASN A 63 -1.58 -17.18 9.91
CA ASN A 63 -2.67 -16.26 9.59
C ASN A 63 -2.17 -14.83 9.25
N ASP A 64 -1.04 -14.41 9.81
CA ASP A 64 -0.44 -13.10 9.53
C ASP A 64 0.19 -13.08 8.12
N GLN A 65 0.91 -14.14 7.76
CA GLN A 65 1.40 -14.36 6.40
C GLN A 65 0.23 -14.58 5.42
N MET A 66 -0.87 -15.20 5.85
CA MET A 66 -2.06 -15.31 5.02
C MET A 66 -2.61 -13.94 4.66
N GLN A 67 -2.72 -13.00 5.60
CA GLN A 67 -3.11 -11.61 5.32
C GLN A 67 -2.16 -10.94 4.31
N LEU A 68 -0.86 -11.21 4.45
CA LEU A 68 0.17 -10.66 3.58
C LEU A 68 0.02 -11.12 2.10
N TYR A 69 -0.49 -12.33 1.88
CA TYR A 69 -0.64 -12.88 0.54
C TYR A 69 -2.10 -13.03 0.07
N LEU A 70 -3.08 -12.58 0.87
CA LEU A 70 -4.49 -12.81 0.57
C LEU A 70 -4.94 -12.13 -0.72
N LEU A 71 -4.62 -10.85 -0.91
CA LEU A 71 -4.91 -10.13 -2.15
C LEU A 71 -4.35 -10.87 -3.38
N PRO A 72 -3.05 -11.20 -3.47
CA PRO A 72 -2.53 -11.93 -4.60
C PRO A 72 -3.17 -13.31 -4.79
N LEU A 73 -3.44 -14.05 -3.72
CA LEU A 73 -4.07 -15.37 -3.81
C LEU A 73 -5.53 -15.29 -4.28
N VAL A 74 -6.27 -14.24 -3.92
CA VAL A 74 -7.62 -14.01 -4.45
C VAL A 74 -7.56 -13.70 -5.95
N GLN A 75 -6.59 -12.91 -6.40
CA GLN A 75 -6.42 -12.64 -7.84
C GLN A 75 -6.04 -13.89 -8.64
N CYS A 76 -5.23 -14.79 -8.07
CA CYS A 76 -4.90 -16.09 -8.68
C CYS A 76 -6.12 -16.92 -9.07
N LEU A 77 -7.26 -16.74 -8.39
CA LEU A 77 -8.49 -17.45 -8.73
C LEU A 77 -8.91 -17.20 -10.17
N ARG A 78 -8.54 -16.08 -10.79
CA ARG A 78 -8.83 -15.79 -12.21
C ARG A 78 -8.09 -16.74 -13.16
N TYR A 79 -6.98 -17.32 -12.73
CA TYR A 79 -6.17 -18.27 -13.51
C TYR A 79 -6.53 -19.74 -13.26
N GLU A 80 -7.46 -20.02 -12.32
CA GLU A 80 -7.90 -21.39 -12.08
C GLU A 80 -8.74 -21.92 -13.25
N PRO A 81 -8.38 -23.08 -13.83
CA PRO A 81 -9.08 -23.63 -14.99
C PRO A 81 -10.49 -24.13 -14.67
N TYR A 82 -10.76 -24.50 -13.41
CA TYR A 82 -12.04 -25.07 -12.98
C TYR A 82 -12.65 -24.28 -11.83
N SER A 83 -13.98 -24.28 -11.71
CA SER A 83 -14.67 -23.54 -10.64
C SER A 83 -14.28 -24.02 -9.24
N THR A 84 -14.12 -25.33 -9.06
CA THR A 84 -13.55 -25.95 -7.86
C THR A 84 -12.04 -26.10 -8.01
N SER A 85 -11.28 -25.52 -7.09
CA SER A 85 -9.83 -25.65 -7.08
C SER A 85 -9.30 -25.74 -5.64
N PRO A 86 -8.13 -26.37 -5.43
CA PRO A 86 -7.49 -26.40 -4.12
C PRO A 86 -7.28 -25.00 -3.54
N LEU A 87 -7.00 -24.01 -4.40
CA LEU A 87 -6.83 -22.63 -3.99
C LEU A 87 -8.14 -22.03 -3.44
N ALA A 88 -9.26 -22.22 -4.15
CA ALA A 88 -10.57 -21.75 -3.69
C ALA A 88 -10.95 -22.40 -2.34
N ASP A 89 -10.73 -23.71 -2.22
CA ASP A 89 -11.01 -24.46 -0.98
C ASP A 89 -10.15 -23.96 0.19
N MET A 90 -8.84 -23.75 -0.05
CA MET A 90 -7.92 -23.21 0.95
C MET A 90 -8.36 -21.82 1.41
N LEU A 91 -8.67 -20.92 0.47
CA LEU A 91 -9.06 -19.54 0.79
C LEU A 91 -10.34 -19.49 1.63
N VAL A 92 -11.39 -20.21 1.24
CA VAL A 92 -12.65 -20.26 2.01
C VAL A 92 -12.42 -20.88 3.38
N ARG A 93 -11.68 -22.00 3.46
CA ARG A 93 -11.37 -22.64 4.75
C ARG A 93 -10.60 -21.71 5.67
N ARG A 94 -9.53 -21.06 5.18
CA ARG A 94 -8.72 -20.12 5.98
C ARG A 94 -9.53 -18.90 6.40
N ALA A 95 -10.39 -18.38 5.53
CA ALA A 95 -11.33 -17.31 5.82
C ALA A 95 -12.31 -17.67 6.95
N LEU A 96 -12.80 -18.92 6.99
CA LEU A 96 -13.71 -19.39 8.04
C LEU A 96 -13.00 -19.71 9.37
N MET A 97 -11.69 -19.97 9.34
CA MET A 97 -10.90 -20.29 10.53
C MET A 97 -10.37 -19.06 11.27
N ASP A 98 -10.28 -17.91 10.60
CA ASP A 98 -9.75 -16.67 11.17
C ASP A 98 -10.59 -15.48 10.73
N TYR A 99 -11.17 -14.77 11.70
CA TYR A 99 -12.11 -13.68 11.44
C TYR A 99 -11.47 -12.52 10.66
N LYS A 100 -10.20 -12.19 10.92
CA LYS A 100 -9.50 -11.12 10.20
C LYS A 100 -9.29 -11.54 8.75
N VAL A 101 -8.87 -12.78 8.49
CA VAL A 101 -8.69 -13.33 7.13
C VAL A 101 -10.03 -13.37 6.41
N GLY A 102 -11.08 -13.84 7.07
CA GLY A 102 -12.42 -13.90 6.53
C GLY A 102 -13.00 -12.53 6.16
N HIS A 103 -12.79 -11.53 7.02
CA HIS A 103 -13.23 -10.17 6.77
C HIS A 103 -12.55 -9.55 5.55
N THR A 104 -11.23 -9.64 5.44
CA THR A 104 -10.50 -9.16 4.26
C THR A 104 -10.91 -9.93 3.01
N PHE A 105 -11.06 -11.26 3.11
CA PHE A 105 -11.51 -12.13 2.02
C PHE A 105 -12.89 -11.69 1.49
N PHE A 106 -13.86 -11.46 2.38
CA PHE A 106 -15.19 -11.00 2.00
C PHE A 106 -15.15 -9.73 1.16
N TRP A 107 -14.41 -8.72 1.60
CA TRP A 107 -14.32 -7.44 0.89
C TRP A 107 -13.56 -7.54 -0.43
N LEU A 108 -12.50 -8.35 -0.49
CA LEU A 108 -11.80 -8.62 -1.75
C LEU A 108 -12.72 -9.31 -2.78
N ILE A 109 -13.42 -10.38 -2.37
CA ILE A 109 -14.37 -11.08 -3.26
C ILE A 109 -15.51 -10.15 -3.69
N ARG A 110 -16.06 -9.36 -2.77
CA ARG A 110 -17.15 -8.42 -3.06
C ARG A 110 -16.71 -7.30 -4.02
N SER A 111 -15.49 -6.78 -3.85
CA SER A 111 -14.89 -5.81 -4.75
C SER A 111 -14.75 -6.40 -6.16
N GLU A 112 -14.21 -7.62 -6.29
CA GLU A 112 -14.12 -8.32 -7.58
C GLU A 112 -15.50 -8.55 -8.21
N LEU A 113 -16.49 -8.94 -7.42
CA LEU A 113 -17.86 -9.14 -7.90
C LEU A 113 -18.50 -7.87 -8.48
N SER A 114 -18.12 -6.70 -7.97
CA SER A 114 -18.62 -5.42 -8.46
C SER A 114 -18.04 -5.00 -9.81
N LEU A 115 -16.90 -5.61 -10.21
CA LEU A 115 -16.21 -5.28 -11.44
C LEU A 115 -16.65 -6.14 -12.63
N PHE A 116 -17.34 -7.26 -12.39
CA PHE A 116 -17.78 -8.13 -13.48
C PHE A 116 -18.83 -7.44 -14.35
N LEU A 117 -18.49 -7.26 -15.62
CA LEU A 117 -19.37 -6.71 -16.66
C LEU A 117 -20.25 -7.82 -17.26
N SER A 118 -21.19 -7.44 -18.14
CA SER A 118 -22.05 -8.40 -18.85
C SER A 118 -21.28 -9.41 -19.70
N ASP A 119 -20.10 -9.01 -20.20
CA ASP A 119 -19.31 -9.75 -21.18
C ASP A 119 -18.26 -10.66 -20.54
N ASP A 120 -18.11 -10.59 -19.21
CA ASP A 120 -17.15 -11.43 -18.50
C ASP A 120 -17.57 -12.91 -18.52
N PRO A 121 -16.59 -13.84 -18.54
CA PRO A 121 -16.88 -15.27 -18.49
C PRO A 121 -17.78 -15.63 -17.29
N MET A 122 -18.99 -16.12 -17.58
CA MET A 122 -20.00 -16.45 -16.57
C MET A 122 -19.46 -17.38 -15.47
N ASN A 123 -18.51 -18.25 -15.81
CA ASN A 123 -17.86 -19.15 -14.86
C ASN A 123 -17.04 -18.40 -13.78
N LEU A 124 -16.40 -17.27 -14.10
CA LEU A 124 -15.65 -16.47 -13.13
C LEU A 124 -16.57 -15.78 -12.15
N LYS A 125 -17.60 -15.09 -12.64
CA LYS A 125 -18.61 -14.44 -11.77
C LYS A 125 -19.29 -15.47 -10.86
N CYS A 126 -19.64 -16.64 -11.40
CA CYS A 126 -20.22 -17.74 -10.65
C CYS A 126 -19.26 -18.24 -9.55
N ARG A 127 -17.98 -18.46 -9.86
CA ARG A 127 -16.95 -18.88 -8.88
C ARG A 127 -16.88 -17.92 -7.69
N PHE A 128 -16.67 -16.63 -7.94
CA PHE A 128 -16.56 -15.63 -6.88
C PHE A 128 -17.87 -15.52 -6.07
N SER A 129 -19.03 -15.64 -6.73
CA SER A 129 -20.34 -15.60 -6.06
C SER A 129 -20.54 -16.79 -5.12
N LEU A 130 -20.23 -17.99 -5.58
CA LEU A 130 -20.31 -19.22 -4.78
C LEU A 130 -19.34 -19.20 -3.59
N MET A 131 -18.13 -18.66 -3.78
CA MET A 131 -17.17 -18.50 -2.70
C MET A 131 -17.65 -17.50 -1.64
N CYS A 132 -18.23 -16.37 -2.07
CA CYS A 132 -18.84 -15.39 -1.18
C CYS A 132 -20.02 -16.01 -0.40
N GLU A 133 -20.89 -16.75 -1.09
CA GLU A 133 -22.02 -17.45 -0.47
C GLU A 133 -21.55 -18.49 0.55
N ALA A 134 -20.57 -19.33 0.20
CA ALA A 134 -20.01 -20.35 1.09
C ALA A 134 -19.44 -19.71 2.36
N TYR A 135 -18.69 -18.62 2.23
CA TYR A 135 -18.17 -17.87 3.38
C TYR A 135 -19.31 -17.29 4.25
N CYS A 136 -20.29 -16.61 3.64
CA CYS A 136 -21.41 -16.03 4.38
C CYS A 136 -22.25 -17.09 5.12
N ARG A 137 -22.45 -18.28 4.52
CA ARG A 137 -23.14 -19.40 5.15
C ARG A 137 -22.35 -20.01 6.31
N GLY A 138 -21.02 -20.09 6.18
CA GLY A 138 -20.14 -20.57 7.24
C GLY A 138 -19.88 -19.55 8.36
N ASN A 139 -20.15 -18.27 8.13
CA ASN A 139 -19.83 -17.15 9.01
C ASN A 139 -21.08 -16.47 9.61
N ALA A 140 -22.13 -17.25 9.90
CA ALA A 140 -23.44 -16.72 10.31
C ALA A 140 -23.37 -15.77 11.52
N LEU A 141 -22.47 -16.00 12.48
CA LEU A 141 -22.30 -15.18 13.69
C LEU A 141 -21.88 -13.73 13.39
N TYR A 142 -21.11 -13.51 12.33
CA TYR A 142 -20.58 -12.18 11.99
C TYR A 142 -21.24 -11.58 10.75
N LEU A 143 -22.22 -12.27 10.16
CA LEU A 143 -22.92 -11.83 8.96
C LEU A 143 -23.66 -10.51 9.17
N ASP A 144 -24.28 -10.31 10.34
CA ASP A 144 -24.99 -9.08 10.67
C ASP A 144 -24.06 -7.85 10.69
N SER A 145 -22.84 -8.02 11.22
CA SER A 145 -21.82 -6.96 11.22
C SER A 145 -21.42 -6.59 9.79
N MET A 146 -21.15 -7.58 8.95
CA MET A 146 -20.82 -7.37 7.54
C MET A 146 -21.97 -6.73 6.76
N ALA A 147 -23.21 -7.17 7.01
CA ALA A 147 -24.40 -6.58 6.40
C ALA A 147 -24.56 -5.10 6.78
N LYS A 148 -24.34 -4.75 8.06
CA LYS A 148 -24.31 -3.34 8.51
C LYS A 148 -23.24 -2.53 7.77
N GLN A 149 -22.04 -3.07 7.60
CA GLN A 149 -20.98 -2.40 6.84
C GLN A 149 -21.36 -2.19 5.37
N VAL A 150 -21.99 -3.18 4.73
CA VAL A 150 -22.50 -3.04 3.35
C VAL A 150 -23.56 -1.93 3.26
N VAL A 151 -24.47 -1.85 4.23
CA VAL A 151 -25.47 -0.77 4.30
C VAL A 151 -24.79 0.59 4.49
N MET A 152 -23.79 0.68 5.36
CA MET A 152 -23.00 1.90 5.57
C MET A 152 -22.33 2.35 4.26
N VAL A 153 -21.67 1.44 3.52
CA VAL A 153 -21.05 1.76 2.22
C VAL A 153 -22.08 2.30 1.24
N ASN A 154 -23.23 1.65 1.10
CA ASN A 154 -24.30 2.13 0.20
C ASN A 154 -24.78 3.53 0.55
N LYS A 155 -24.93 3.83 1.84
CA LYS A 155 -25.35 5.16 2.32
C LYS A 155 -24.28 6.21 2.10
N LEU A 156 -23.02 5.93 2.40
CA LEU A 156 -21.91 6.84 2.14
C LEU A 156 -21.74 7.12 0.63
N THR A 157 -21.99 6.14 -0.23
CA THR A 157 -22.03 6.34 -1.69
C THR A 157 -23.10 7.36 -2.09
N GLN A 158 -24.31 7.24 -1.56
CA GLN A 158 -25.42 8.18 -1.80
C GLN A 158 -25.06 9.59 -1.30
N LEU A 159 -24.59 9.69 -0.05
CA LEU A 159 -24.18 10.97 0.56
C LEU A 159 -23.07 11.65 -0.23
N SER A 160 -22.05 10.88 -0.65
CA SER A 160 -20.96 11.41 -1.47
C SER A 160 -21.47 11.98 -2.79
N SER A 161 -22.40 11.29 -3.46
CA SER A 161 -23.02 11.80 -4.70
C SER A 161 -23.78 13.10 -4.50
N TRP A 162 -24.41 13.32 -3.34
CA TRP A 162 -25.16 14.54 -3.04
C TRP A 162 -24.31 15.77 -2.70
N VAL A 163 -23.05 15.55 -2.31
CA VAL A 163 -22.11 16.63 -1.98
C VAL A 163 -21.16 16.97 -3.12
N LYS A 164 -21.09 16.13 -4.16
CA LYS A 164 -20.33 16.41 -5.39
C LYS A 164 -20.84 17.70 -6.04
N ASN A 165 -19.92 18.47 -6.61
CA ASN A 165 -20.19 19.73 -7.34
C ASN A 165 -20.79 20.86 -6.49
N ILE A 166 -20.75 20.76 -5.16
CA ILE A 166 -21.14 21.84 -4.25
C ILE A 166 -19.88 22.46 -3.65
N ASN A 167 -19.92 23.73 -3.27
CA ASN A 167 -18.84 24.34 -2.50
C ASN A 167 -18.55 23.51 -1.23
N LYS A 168 -17.27 23.29 -0.93
CA LYS A 168 -16.77 22.43 0.16
C LYS A 168 -17.42 22.70 1.54
N ASP A 169 -17.59 23.96 1.91
CA ASP A 169 -18.10 24.30 3.25
C ASP A 169 -19.61 24.05 3.35
N VAL A 170 -20.34 24.35 2.28
CA VAL A 170 -21.76 24.03 2.14
C VAL A 170 -21.97 22.51 2.10
N ALA A 171 -21.12 21.81 1.34
CA ALA A 171 -21.10 20.36 1.26
C ALA A 171 -20.85 19.70 2.63
N SER A 172 -19.93 20.25 3.42
CA SER A 172 -19.65 19.76 4.78
C SER A 172 -20.82 19.96 5.74
N LYS A 173 -21.52 21.10 5.65
CA LYS A 173 -22.75 21.33 6.42
C LYS A 173 -23.85 20.34 6.04
N LYS A 174 -24.10 20.19 4.73
CA LYS A 174 -25.09 19.23 4.20
C LYS A 174 -24.77 17.80 4.63
N LEU A 175 -23.51 17.37 4.55
CA LEU A 175 -23.07 16.07 5.02
C LEU A 175 -23.46 15.83 6.48
N ARG A 176 -23.17 16.79 7.37
CA ARG A 176 -23.49 16.66 8.80
C ARG A 176 -24.99 16.57 9.05
N THR A 177 -25.78 17.41 8.38
CA THR A 177 -27.25 17.37 8.47
C THR A 177 -27.80 16.00 8.10
N GLU A 178 -27.31 15.43 7.00
CA GLU A 178 -27.77 14.11 6.55
C GLU A 178 -27.29 12.97 7.47
N LEU A 179 -26.06 13.06 8.01
CA LEU A 179 -25.52 12.05 8.91
C LEU A 179 -26.35 11.89 10.19
N VAL A 180 -26.99 12.95 10.68
CA VAL A 180 -27.90 12.87 11.85
C VAL A 180 -28.98 11.80 11.67
N ASN A 181 -29.51 11.65 10.44
CA ASN A 181 -30.58 10.70 10.15
C ASN A 181 -30.11 9.24 10.05
N TRP A 182 -28.79 9.02 9.92
CA TRP A 182 -28.23 7.70 9.57
C TRP A 182 -27.13 7.22 10.52
N MET A 183 -26.75 8.02 11.51
CA MET A 183 -25.60 7.73 12.39
C MET A 183 -25.77 6.43 13.19
N ASP A 184 -26.98 6.05 13.58
CA ASP A 184 -27.24 4.79 14.30
C ASP A 184 -26.82 3.55 13.49
N GLY A 185 -26.91 3.62 12.16
CA GLY A 185 -26.47 2.55 11.26
C GLY A 185 -24.97 2.52 10.99
N MET A 186 -24.20 3.46 11.54
CA MET A 186 -22.76 3.64 11.31
C MET A 186 -21.95 3.69 12.62
N GLN A 187 -22.55 3.32 13.74
CA GLN A 187 -21.94 3.38 15.07
C GLN A 187 -21.99 2.03 15.78
N ASN A 188 -21.13 1.86 16.78
CA ASN A 188 -21.03 0.66 17.61
C ASN A 188 -20.88 -0.61 16.77
N MET A 189 -19.97 -0.55 15.78
CA MET A 189 -19.75 -1.62 14.83
C MET A 189 -18.26 -1.80 14.51
N PRO A 190 -17.82 -3.01 14.16
CA PRO A 190 -16.45 -3.23 13.69
C PRO A 190 -16.10 -2.36 12.48
N SER A 191 -14.90 -1.80 12.49
CA SER A 191 -14.37 -1.02 11.38
C SER A 191 -14.22 -1.90 10.14
N PRO A 192 -14.69 -1.46 8.95
CA PRO A 192 -14.43 -2.19 7.72
C PRO A 192 -12.94 -2.30 7.39
N LEU A 193 -12.11 -1.34 7.81
CA LEU A 193 -10.67 -1.34 7.51
C LEU A 193 -9.88 -2.28 8.42
N ASN A 194 -10.35 -2.47 9.66
CA ASN A 194 -9.75 -3.39 10.61
C ASN A 194 -10.85 -3.95 11.52
N PRO A 195 -11.25 -5.22 11.37
CA PRO A 195 -12.36 -5.79 12.11
C PRO A 195 -12.07 -5.98 13.62
N CYS A 196 -10.81 -5.78 14.05
CA CYS A 196 -10.42 -5.75 15.45
C CYS A 196 -10.66 -4.38 16.11
N GLU A 197 -10.95 -3.34 15.32
CA GLU A 197 -11.29 -2.00 15.83
C GLU A 197 -12.80 -1.80 15.82
N CYS A 198 -13.34 -1.14 16.85
CA CYS A 198 -14.75 -0.79 16.93
C CYS A 198 -14.94 0.71 16.67
N LEU A 199 -15.80 1.05 15.72
CA LEU A 199 -16.27 2.42 15.50
C LEU A 199 -17.33 2.73 16.56
N GLY A 200 -17.04 3.63 17.50
CA GLY A 200 -17.96 4.05 18.54
C GLY A 200 -18.98 5.07 18.04
N GLU A 201 -19.21 6.14 18.80
CA GLU A 201 -20.12 7.22 18.42
C GLU A 201 -19.52 8.14 17.35
N LEU A 202 -20.32 8.57 16.37
CA LEU A 202 -19.88 9.46 15.30
C LEU A 202 -19.73 10.89 15.83
N VAL A 203 -18.58 11.51 15.57
CA VAL A 203 -18.28 12.89 15.95
C VAL A 203 -18.67 13.83 14.82
N LEU A 204 -19.97 14.15 14.74
CA LEU A 204 -20.58 14.91 13.63
C LEU A 204 -19.83 16.21 13.30
N ASP A 205 -19.42 16.98 14.30
CA ASP A 205 -18.73 18.26 14.08
C ASP A 205 -17.35 18.13 13.44
N ALA A 206 -16.73 16.95 13.56
CA ALA A 206 -15.45 16.65 12.93
C ALA A 206 -15.60 16.09 11.52
N CYS A 207 -16.79 15.58 11.15
CA CYS A 207 -17.07 15.10 9.81
C CYS A 207 -17.05 16.25 8.79
N LYS A 208 -16.39 16.04 7.65
CA LYS A 208 -16.23 17.09 6.63
C LYS A 208 -15.97 16.52 5.24
N VAL A 209 -16.25 17.33 4.23
CA VAL A 209 -15.87 17.05 2.84
C VAL A 209 -14.49 17.66 2.58
N LEU A 210 -13.57 16.87 2.04
CA LEU A 210 -12.22 17.36 1.72
C LEU A 210 -12.22 18.16 0.41
N GLY A 211 -11.35 19.17 0.34
CA GLY A 211 -11.24 20.08 -0.80
C GLY A 211 -10.39 19.52 -1.94
N SER A 212 -10.78 18.37 -2.49
CA SER A 212 -10.15 17.78 -3.68
C SER A 212 -11.16 17.60 -4.81
N ALA A 213 -10.69 17.33 -6.03
CA ALA A 213 -11.53 17.20 -7.23
C ALA A 213 -12.67 16.17 -7.07
N LYS A 214 -12.46 15.13 -6.27
CA LYS A 214 -13.40 14.03 -6.04
C LYS A 214 -14.23 14.19 -4.77
N MET A 215 -13.97 15.25 -3.98
CA MET A 215 -14.71 15.61 -2.77
C MET A 215 -14.97 14.44 -1.81
N PRO A 216 -13.93 13.74 -1.33
CA PRO A 216 -14.11 12.59 -0.45
C PRO A 216 -14.60 13.01 0.94
N LEU A 217 -15.27 12.09 1.62
CA LEU A 217 -15.85 12.31 2.94
C LEU A 217 -14.84 11.90 4.00
N ARG A 218 -14.50 12.79 4.93
CA ARG A 218 -13.72 12.46 6.13
C ARG A 218 -14.68 12.31 7.31
N LEU A 219 -14.71 11.12 7.88
CA LEU A 219 -15.60 10.71 8.97
C LEU A 219 -14.78 10.39 10.20
N ARG A 220 -15.30 10.72 11.39
CA ARG A 220 -14.64 10.53 12.68
C ARG A 220 -15.59 9.89 13.68
N TRP A 221 -15.11 8.87 14.39
CA TRP A 221 -15.79 8.21 15.49
C TRP A 221 -14.96 8.30 16.77
N LYS A 222 -15.61 8.26 17.92
CA LYS A 222 -14.93 7.97 19.19
C LYS A 222 -14.41 6.54 19.16
N ASN A 223 -13.25 6.30 19.75
CA ASN A 223 -12.77 4.96 20.02
C ASN A 223 -13.35 4.48 21.37
N PRO A 224 -14.23 3.46 21.37
CA PRO A 224 -14.90 3.00 22.59
C PRO A 224 -14.00 2.16 23.50
N GLU A 225 -12.77 1.83 23.08
CA GLU A 225 -11.81 1.10 23.91
C GLU A 225 -11.54 1.83 25.23
N PRO A 226 -11.52 1.13 26.39
CA PRO A 226 -11.35 1.77 27.71
C PRO A 226 -10.09 2.63 27.86
N PHE A 227 -9.02 2.25 27.17
CA PHE A 227 -7.73 2.96 27.21
C PHE A 227 -7.45 3.80 25.96
N SER A 228 -8.51 4.14 25.20
CA SER A 228 -8.39 4.93 23.97
C SER A 228 -7.76 6.31 24.22
N SER A 229 -8.01 6.91 25.39
CA SER A 229 -7.41 8.19 25.78
C SER A 229 -5.89 8.17 25.90
N LEU A 230 -5.28 7.00 26.12
CA LEU A 230 -3.82 6.83 26.22
C LEU A 230 -3.17 6.47 24.88
N THR A 231 -3.96 6.04 23.90
CA THR A 231 -3.47 5.51 22.63
C THR A 231 -4.01 6.33 21.48
N ASN A 232 -5.23 6.06 21.06
CA ASN A 232 -5.92 6.81 20.02
C ASN A 232 -7.39 7.00 20.42
N PRO A 233 -7.83 8.22 20.79
CA PRO A 233 -9.19 8.46 21.28
C PRO A 233 -10.24 8.42 20.17
N VAL A 234 -9.83 8.40 18.89
CA VAL A 234 -10.73 8.49 17.75
C VAL A 234 -10.33 7.56 16.60
N HIS A 235 -11.32 7.07 15.88
CA HIS A 235 -11.13 6.42 14.59
C HIS A 235 -11.52 7.36 13.48
N GLU A 236 -10.72 7.42 12.42
CA GLU A 236 -11.01 8.28 11.27
C GLU A 236 -10.83 7.55 9.96
N ILE A 237 -11.81 7.74 9.07
CA ILE A 237 -11.88 7.10 7.77
C ILE A 237 -12.15 8.17 6.71
N ILE A 238 -11.41 8.10 5.61
CA ILE A 238 -11.75 8.81 4.37
C ILE A 238 -12.51 7.84 3.47
N PHE A 239 -13.75 8.18 3.14
CA PHE A 239 -14.54 7.50 2.14
C PHE A 239 -14.38 8.21 0.78
N LYS A 240 -13.91 7.48 -0.22
CA LYS A 240 -13.74 7.95 -1.60
C LYS A 240 -14.80 7.31 -2.51
N ASN A 241 -15.37 8.12 -3.39
CA ASN A 241 -16.30 7.71 -4.44
C ASN A 241 -15.94 8.44 -5.74
N GLY A 242 -15.42 7.68 -6.70
CA GLY A 242 -14.96 8.15 -8.01
C GLY A 242 -13.47 7.93 -8.27
N ASP A 243 -12.76 7.22 -7.38
CA ASP A 243 -11.35 6.85 -7.52
C ASP A 243 -11.19 5.33 -7.33
N ASP A 244 -10.37 4.70 -8.17
CA ASP A 244 -10.06 3.27 -8.07
C ASP A 244 -8.98 3.01 -7.01
N LEU A 245 -9.39 2.61 -5.81
CA LEU A 245 -8.47 2.34 -4.70
C LEU A 245 -7.73 1.00 -4.79
N ARG A 246 -8.00 0.19 -5.82
CA ARG A 246 -7.32 -1.10 -6.00
C ARG A 246 -5.83 -0.92 -6.24
N GLN A 247 -5.45 0.21 -6.85
CA GLN A 247 -4.06 0.58 -7.08
C GLN A 247 -3.34 0.96 -5.78
N ASP A 248 -3.97 1.78 -4.93
CA ASP A 248 -3.45 2.08 -3.59
C ASP A 248 -3.31 0.80 -2.74
N MET A 249 -4.34 -0.04 -2.75
CA MET A 249 -4.34 -1.33 -2.03
C MET A 249 -3.21 -2.24 -2.52
N LEU A 250 -3.02 -2.40 -3.84
CA LEU A 250 -1.92 -3.18 -4.41
C LEU A 250 -0.57 -2.63 -3.94
N THR A 251 -0.35 -1.33 -4.06
CA THR A 251 0.92 -0.68 -3.73
C THR A 251 1.27 -0.88 -2.26
N LEU A 252 0.32 -0.60 -1.36
CA LEU A 252 0.49 -0.80 0.07
C LEU A 252 0.68 -2.28 0.42
N GLN A 253 -0.02 -3.20 -0.25
CA GLN A 253 0.18 -4.63 -0.04
C GLN A 253 1.58 -5.09 -0.43
N VAL A 254 2.09 -4.63 -1.58
CA VAL A 254 3.45 -4.94 -2.00
C VAL A 254 4.47 -4.34 -1.03
N MET A 255 4.25 -3.12 -0.54
CA MET A 255 5.10 -2.53 0.50
C MET A 255 5.06 -3.31 1.82
N ARG A 256 3.91 -3.88 2.23
CA ARG A 256 3.84 -4.79 3.39
C ARG A 256 4.71 -6.02 3.16
N ILE A 257 4.75 -6.55 1.94
CA ILE A 257 5.62 -7.68 1.60
C ILE A 257 7.09 -7.26 1.64
N MET A 258 7.44 -6.07 1.12
CA MET A 258 8.79 -5.51 1.23
C MET A 258 9.22 -5.38 2.70
N ASP A 259 8.37 -4.82 3.55
CA ASP A 259 8.59 -4.66 4.98
C ASP A 259 8.82 -5.99 5.69
N ALA A 260 7.97 -6.99 5.43
CA ALA A 260 8.14 -8.35 5.97
C ALA A 260 9.47 -8.98 5.50
N LYS A 261 9.86 -8.76 4.24
CA LYS A 261 11.14 -9.24 3.73
C LYS A 261 12.31 -8.53 4.40
N TRP A 262 12.30 -7.21 4.55
CA TRP A 262 13.35 -6.47 5.25
C TRP A 262 13.50 -6.90 6.71
N LYS A 263 12.38 -7.09 7.42
CA LYS A 263 12.38 -7.57 8.81
C LYS A 263 13.01 -8.95 8.96
N ASN A 264 12.88 -9.85 7.97
CA ASN A 264 13.59 -11.14 7.96
C ASN A 264 15.13 -10.99 7.87
N TYR A 265 15.63 -9.83 7.44
CA TYR A 265 17.05 -9.49 7.44
C TYR A 265 17.42 -8.51 8.58
N ASN A 266 16.58 -8.41 9.62
CA ASN A 266 16.75 -7.51 10.76
C ASN A 266 16.81 -6.02 10.38
N MET A 267 16.09 -5.64 9.32
CA MET A 267 15.93 -4.25 8.90
C MET A 267 14.48 -3.82 9.12
N ASP A 268 14.25 -2.94 10.10
CA ASP A 268 12.96 -2.27 10.29
C ASP A 268 13.06 -0.83 9.80
N TYR A 269 12.42 -0.56 8.67
CA TYR A 269 12.40 0.78 8.08
C TYR A 269 11.29 1.66 8.67
N CYS A 270 10.57 1.25 9.72
CA CYS A 270 9.54 2.07 10.35
C CYS A 270 8.45 2.57 9.36
N LEU A 271 8.11 1.77 8.35
CA LEU A 271 7.12 2.14 7.35
C LEU A 271 5.74 2.34 7.98
N THR A 272 5.01 3.35 7.51
CA THR A 272 3.62 3.59 7.93
C THR A 272 2.68 3.17 6.81
N LEU A 273 2.26 1.90 6.84
CA LEU A 273 1.41 1.29 5.82
C LEU A 273 -0.05 1.29 6.29
N TYR A 274 -0.78 2.34 5.95
CA TYR A 274 -2.17 2.53 6.35
C TYR A 274 -3.12 1.56 5.61
N GLU A 275 -4.29 1.31 6.19
CA GLU A 275 -5.28 0.43 5.58
C GLU A 275 -6.06 1.13 4.46
N VAL A 276 -6.22 0.43 3.35
CA VAL A 276 -7.03 0.84 2.19
C VAL A 276 -7.86 -0.33 1.75
N LEU A 277 -9.16 -0.12 1.63
CA LEU A 277 -10.10 -1.18 1.27
C LEU A 277 -11.03 -0.72 0.14
N PRO A 278 -10.85 -1.24 -1.08
CA PRO A 278 -11.82 -1.14 -2.16
C PRO A 278 -13.09 -1.91 -1.80
N MET A 279 -14.25 -1.29 -2.00
CA MET A 279 -15.56 -1.82 -1.58
C MET A 279 -16.57 -1.89 -2.73
N GLY A 280 -16.13 -1.57 -3.94
CA GLY A 280 -16.92 -1.53 -5.15
C GLY A 280 -16.16 -0.85 -6.30
N GLU A 281 -16.80 -0.73 -7.46
CA GLU A 281 -16.26 0.04 -8.57
C GLU A 281 -16.04 1.51 -8.17
N ASN A 282 -14.79 1.96 -8.18
CA ASN A 282 -14.37 3.32 -7.83
C ASN A 282 -14.82 3.80 -6.43
N ILE A 283 -15.09 2.89 -5.50
CA ILE A 283 -15.54 3.20 -4.14
C ILE A 283 -14.67 2.46 -3.13
N GLY A 284 -14.29 3.14 -2.06
CA GLY A 284 -13.63 2.49 -0.94
C GLY A 284 -13.27 3.43 0.20
N MET A 285 -12.53 2.88 1.16
CA MET A 285 -12.15 3.55 2.40
C MET A 285 -10.65 3.57 2.58
N ILE A 286 -10.16 4.63 3.22
CA ILE A 286 -8.76 4.84 3.59
C ILE A 286 -8.69 5.19 5.07
N HIS A 287 -7.81 4.52 5.80
CA HIS A 287 -7.54 4.82 7.20
C HIS A 287 -6.80 6.16 7.31
N VAL A 288 -7.25 7.04 8.20
CA VAL A 288 -6.54 8.30 8.47
C VAL A 288 -5.54 8.10 9.59
N VAL A 289 -4.26 8.14 9.24
CA VAL A 289 -3.16 8.18 10.21
C VAL A 289 -3.31 9.43 11.08
N GLN A 290 -3.35 9.25 12.41
CA GLN A 290 -3.48 10.35 13.36
C GLN A 290 -2.14 11.05 13.61
N HIS A 291 -2.20 12.24 14.22
CA HIS A 291 -1.01 12.99 14.65
C HIS A 291 0.05 13.16 13.54
N CYS A 292 -0.41 13.52 12.34
CA CYS A 292 0.46 13.78 11.21
C CYS A 292 -0.04 14.98 10.40
N ALA A 293 0.87 15.56 9.61
CA ALA A 293 0.58 16.65 8.69
C ALA A 293 1.27 16.39 7.35
N THR A 294 0.69 16.90 6.25
CA THR A 294 1.40 16.91 4.98
C THR A 294 2.59 17.88 5.05
N LEU A 295 3.63 17.64 4.25
CA LEU A 295 4.76 18.58 4.20
C LEU A 295 4.32 19.96 3.72
N PHE A 296 3.29 20.03 2.86
CA PHE A 296 2.68 21.28 2.43
C PHE A 296 2.04 22.03 3.62
N GLN A 297 1.29 21.33 4.48
CA GLN A 297 0.72 21.93 5.69
C GLN A 297 1.80 22.46 6.65
N ILE A 298 2.89 21.73 6.81
CA ILE A 298 4.04 22.16 7.62
C ILE A 298 4.66 23.43 7.03
N GLN A 299 4.84 23.49 5.70
CA GLN A 299 5.35 24.68 5.02
C GLN A 299 4.41 25.88 5.21
N CYS A 300 3.10 25.71 5.01
CA CYS A 300 2.11 26.77 5.22
C CYS A 300 2.07 27.29 6.67
N ALA A 301 2.23 26.42 7.66
CA ALA A 301 2.27 26.85 9.06
C ALA A 301 3.48 27.76 9.35
N SER A 302 4.62 27.50 8.70
CA SER A 302 5.82 28.31 8.88
C SER A 302 5.77 29.69 8.21
N THR A 303 5.00 29.86 7.13
CA THR A 303 4.87 31.14 6.42
C THR A 303 3.93 32.10 7.14
N GLN A 304 2.90 31.61 7.83
CA GLN A 304 1.99 32.42 8.64
C GLN A 304 2.68 33.10 9.83
N LEU A 305 3.85 32.62 10.25
CA LEU A 305 4.69 33.19 11.31
C LEU A 305 5.59 34.35 10.86
N GLY A 306 5.32 34.96 9.70
CA GLY A 306 5.98 36.20 9.25
C GLY A 306 7.17 36.03 8.31
N SER A 307 7.36 34.84 7.72
CA SER A 307 8.35 34.61 6.67
C SER A 307 7.67 34.54 5.30
N THR A 308 8.22 35.28 4.31
CA THR A 308 7.96 35.04 2.87
C THR A 308 8.07 33.54 2.60
N PHE A 309 7.28 32.95 1.69
CA PHE A 309 7.38 31.53 1.29
C PHE A 309 8.85 31.09 1.21
N SER A 310 9.33 30.52 2.30
CA SER A 310 10.77 30.44 2.55
C SER A 310 11.21 29.08 2.06
N MET A 311 12.26 29.07 1.25
CA MET A 311 13.01 27.86 0.92
C MET A 311 13.91 27.49 2.09
N ASP A 312 13.40 27.61 3.33
CA ASP A 312 14.16 27.27 4.53
C ASP A 312 14.40 25.77 4.53
N GLN A 313 15.61 25.48 4.12
CA GLN A 313 16.21 24.19 3.96
C GLN A 313 16.28 23.41 5.30
N GLN A 314 16.14 24.10 6.45
CA GLN A 314 16.04 23.53 7.80
C GLN A 314 14.60 23.32 8.29
N LEU A 315 13.57 23.70 7.52
CA LEU A 315 12.16 23.73 7.93
C LEU A 315 11.69 22.41 8.58
N ILE A 316 11.94 21.27 7.93
CA ILE A 316 11.46 19.97 8.41
C ILE A 316 12.17 19.56 9.70
N ASN A 317 13.48 19.83 9.80
CA ASN A 317 14.24 19.57 11.02
C ASN A 317 13.71 20.43 12.18
N LYS A 318 13.54 21.74 11.96
CA LYS A 318 12.96 22.66 12.96
C LYS A 318 11.58 22.19 13.42
N TYR A 319 10.71 21.76 12.49
CA TYR A 319 9.41 21.22 12.84
C TYR A 319 9.51 19.96 13.72
N ILE A 320 10.40 19.02 13.40
CA ILE A 320 10.65 17.85 14.25
C ILE A 320 11.17 18.27 15.62
N TYR A 321 12.09 19.22 15.68
CA TYR A 321 12.63 19.75 16.94
C TYR A 321 11.53 20.38 17.81
N ASP A 322 10.65 21.19 17.22
CA ASP A 322 9.55 21.87 17.91
C ASP A 322 8.50 20.88 18.44
N LEU A 323 8.33 19.72 17.79
CA LEU A 323 7.47 18.62 18.28
C LEU A 323 8.05 17.89 19.50
N CYS A 324 9.38 17.92 19.68
CA CYS A 324 10.10 17.06 20.62
C CYS A 324 10.51 17.74 21.93
N THR A 325 9.94 18.92 22.26
CA THR A 325 10.40 19.71 23.41
C THR A 325 9.27 20.26 24.29
N GLU A 326 9.09 19.68 25.48
CA GLU A 326 8.56 20.41 26.64
C GLU A 326 9.68 21.26 27.29
N GLU A 327 10.94 20.84 27.16
CA GLU A 327 12.14 21.61 27.52
C GLU A 327 13.06 21.73 26.29
N LYS A 328 13.39 22.97 25.87
CA LYS A 328 14.14 23.28 24.63
C LYS A 328 15.64 22.93 24.70
N VAL A 329 15.97 21.68 25.02
CA VAL A 329 17.35 21.17 25.05
C VAL A 329 17.72 20.61 23.67
N LEU A 330 18.79 21.15 23.09
CA LEU A 330 19.36 20.65 21.83
C LEU A 330 19.79 19.19 21.98
N ASN A 331 19.44 18.33 21.01
CA ASN A 331 19.73 16.89 21.03
C ASN A 331 19.06 16.12 22.19
N SER A 332 17.82 16.46 22.53
CA SER A 332 17.01 15.64 23.44
C SER A 332 16.92 14.20 22.91
N LYS A 333 16.80 13.22 23.82
CA LYS A 333 16.59 11.82 23.45
C LYS A 333 15.41 11.65 22.49
N GLN A 334 14.32 12.38 22.73
CA GLN A 334 13.12 12.35 21.90
C GLN A 334 13.38 12.86 20.48
N TYR A 335 14.10 13.98 20.33
CA TYR A 335 14.49 14.49 19.00
C TYR A 335 15.32 13.47 18.23
N MET A 336 16.31 12.86 18.89
CA MET A 336 17.17 11.84 18.26
C MET A 336 16.35 10.63 17.81
N GLU A 337 15.43 10.12 18.63
CA GLU A 337 14.53 9.04 18.23
C GLU A 337 13.63 9.40 17.04
N CYS A 338 13.12 10.64 16.99
CA CYS A 338 12.32 11.11 15.85
C CYS A 338 13.16 11.21 14.57
N VAL A 339 14.41 11.69 14.67
CA VAL A 339 15.34 11.74 13.54
C VAL A 339 15.73 10.34 13.06
N ASP A 340 15.91 9.39 13.97
CA ASP A 340 16.15 7.98 13.62
C ASP A 340 14.95 7.38 12.87
N ARG A 341 13.73 7.52 13.41
CA ARG A 341 12.50 7.05 12.75
C ARG A 341 12.30 7.73 11.40
N PHE A 342 12.60 9.02 11.29
CA PHE A 342 12.59 9.75 10.01
C PHE A 342 13.57 9.13 9.01
N SER A 343 14.81 8.89 9.44
CA SER A 343 15.88 8.37 8.58
C SER A 343 15.58 6.95 8.10
N PHE A 344 15.07 6.08 8.97
CA PHE A 344 14.66 4.73 8.60
C PHE A 344 13.46 4.73 7.64
N SER A 345 12.41 5.49 7.96
CA SER A 345 11.21 5.58 7.10
C SER A 345 11.51 6.18 5.74
N LEU A 346 12.33 7.24 5.69
CA LEU A 346 12.82 7.80 4.44
C LEU A 346 13.61 6.76 3.63
N ALA A 347 14.52 6.00 4.25
CA ALA A 347 15.30 4.99 3.54
C ALA A 347 14.40 3.91 2.92
N GLY A 348 13.43 3.40 3.69
CA GLY A 348 12.46 2.41 3.22
C GLY A 348 11.61 2.95 2.05
N TYR A 349 11.09 4.17 2.16
CA TYR A 349 10.31 4.78 1.07
C TYR A 349 11.16 5.12 -0.17
N CYS A 350 12.40 5.60 -0.02
CA CYS A 350 13.31 5.81 -1.16
C CYS A 350 13.47 4.52 -1.97
N VAL A 351 13.78 3.41 -1.29
CA VAL A 351 13.96 2.11 -1.95
C VAL A 351 12.64 1.58 -2.52
N ALA A 352 11.56 1.61 -1.75
CA ALA A 352 10.26 1.09 -2.19
C ALA A 352 9.72 1.84 -3.41
N THR A 353 9.74 3.18 -3.38
CA THR A 353 9.26 4.01 -4.49
C THR A 353 10.14 3.90 -5.73
N TYR A 354 11.44 3.71 -5.57
CA TYR A 354 12.34 3.42 -6.69
C TYR A 354 11.99 2.09 -7.36
N VAL A 355 11.90 1.00 -6.58
CA VAL A 355 11.61 -0.33 -7.13
C VAL A 355 10.22 -0.36 -7.78
N LEU A 356 9.22 0.24 -7.13
CA LEU A 356 7.85 0.29 -7.61
C LEU A 356 7.60 1.38 -8.67
N GLY A 357 8.57 2.27 -8.91
CA GLY A 357 8.44 3.36 -9.86
C GLY A 357 7.29 4.29 -9.53
N ILE A 358 7.13 4.64 -8.26
CA ILE A 358 6.05 5.52 -7.79
C ILE A 358 6.41 6.96 -8.13
N ARG A 359 5.56 7.62 -8.92
CA ARG A 359 5.76 8.97 -9.43
C ARG A 359 4.74 9.95 -8.81
N ASP A 360 4.76 11.21 -9.26
CA ASP A 360 3.93 12.32 -8.78
C ASP A 360 4.09 12.56 -7.26
N ARG A 361 5.33 12.59 -6.78
CA ARG A 361 5.67 12.76 -5.36
C ARG A 361 5.96 14.23 -5.05
N HIS A 362 4.93 14.93 -4.59
CA HIS A 362 5.01 16.30 -4.11
C HIS A 362 4.63 16.42 -2.62
N GLN A 363 4.78 17.60 -2.05
CA GLN A 363 4.63 17.85 -0.61
C GLN A 363 3.24 17.54 -0.02
N ASP A 364 2.20 17.48 -0.84
CA ASP A 364 0.86 17.03 -0.38
C ASP A 364 0.74 15.51 -0.27
N ASN A 365 1.57 14.77 -1.03
CA ASN A 365 1.58 13.30 -1.04
C ASN A 365 2.60 12.70 -0.05
N LEU A 366 3.26 13.57 0.72
CA LEU A 366 4.24 13.21 1.75
C LEU A 366 3.72 13.73 3.08
N MET A 367 3.67 12.84 4.07
CA MET A 367 3.19 13.14 5.41
C MET A 367 4.27 12.84 6.43
N LEU A 368 4.31 13.65 7.49
CA LEU A 368 5.19 13.46 8.63
C LEU A 368 4.32 13.26 9.88
N ALA A 369 4.53 12.13 10.55
CA ALA A 369 3.92 11.86 11.85
C ALA A 369 4.71 12.55 12.97
N ASN A 370 4.03 12.87 14.07
CA ASN A 370 4.62 13.56 15.21
C ASN A 370 5.75 12.77 15.89
N ASP A 371 5.83 11.45 15.67
CA ASP A 371 6.89 10.58 16.18
C ASP A 371 8.13 10.51 15.26
N GLY A 372 8.14 11.29 14.18
CA GLY A 372 9.24 11.40 13.22
C GLY A 372 9.10 10.53 11.96
N ARG A 373 8.12 9.62 11.88
CA ARG A 373 7.96 8.77 10.67
C ARG A 373 7.49 9.59 9.47
N LEU A 374 8.24 9.53 8.37
CA LEU A 374 7.83 10.01 7.06
C LEU A 374 7.06 8.90 6.34
N PHE A 375 5.97 9.24 5.68
CA PHE A 375 5.25 8.29 4.85
C PHE A 375 4.58 8.92 3.64
N HIS A 376 4.40 8.10 2.61
CA HIS A 376 3.81 8.50 1.34
C HIS A 376 2.32 8.14 1.35
N ILE A 377 1.50 8.97 0.71
CA ILE A 377 0.08 8.73 0.47
C ILE A 377 -0.26 8.90 -1.02
N ASP A 378 -1.45 8.46 -1.42
CA ASP A 378 -2.00 8.63 -2.78
C ASP A 378 -1.12 7.97 -3.85
N PHE A 379 -1.28 6.67 -4.07
CA PHE A 379 -0.41 5.86 -4.95
C PHE A 379 -0.97 5.69 -6.38
N GLY A 380 -1.68 6.70 -6.89
CA GLY A 380 -2.32 6.64 -8.21
C GLY A 380 -1.39 6.54 -9.44
N HIS A 381 -0.06 6.56 -9.26
CA HIS A 381 0.93 6.43 -10.34
C HIS A 381 2.12 5.54 -9.93
N ILE A 382 2.22 4.34 -10.49
CA ILE A 382 3.22 3.29 -10.22
C ILE A 382 3.85 2.78 -11.53
N LEU A 383 4.89 1.94 -11.40
CA LEU A 383 5.60 1.27 -12.49
C LEU A 383 6.17 2.24 -13.54
N GLY A 384 6.55 3.46 -13.11
CA GLY A 384 7.17 4.46 -13.98
C GLY A 384 6.18 5.23 -14.85
N HIS A 385 4.87 5.01 -14.70
CA HIS A 385 3.85 5.79 -15.39
C HIS A 385 3.85 7.25 -14.90
N ASN A 386 4.08 8.17 -15.82
CA ASN A 386 4.22 9.60 -15.53
C ASN A 386 3.01 10.41 -15.97
N LYS A 387 2.61 11.40 -15.17
CA LYS A 387 1.78 12.50 -15.69
C LYS A 387 2.58 13.36 -16.66
N LYS A 388 2.23 13.31 -17.95
CA LYS A 388 2.77 14.22 -18.96
C LYS A 388 2.02 15.56 -18.91
N LYS A 389 2.76 16.68 -18.96
CA LYS A 389 2.17 18.01 -19.18
C LYS A 389 2.81 18.64 -20.40
N LEU A 390 2.00 18.99 -21.41
CA LEU A 390 2.47 19.57 -22.68
C LEU A 390 3.58 18.72 -23.37
N GLY A 391 3.48 17.40 -23.28
CA GLY A 391 4.45 16.47 -23.91
C GLY A 391 5.77 16.29 -23.14
N ILE A 392 6.00 17.02 -22.05
CA ILE A 392 7.20 16.89 -21.21
C ILE A 392 6.84 16.13 -19.92
N ASN A 393 7.69 15.18 -19.53
CA ASN A 393 7.57 14.48 -18.25
C ASN A 393 7.79 15.48 -17.11
N ARG A 394 6.83 15.56 -16.18
CA ARG A 394 6.88 16.49 -15.04
C ARG A 394 7.99 16.16 -14.05
N GLU A 395 8.34 14.88 -13.92
CA GLU A 395 9.33 14.39 -12.97
C GLU A 395 10.54 13.80 -13.66
N ARG A 396 11.72 14.07 -13.09
CA ARG A 396 13.02 13.64 -13.62
C ARG A 396 13.81 12.78 -12.63
N THR A 397 13.36 12.66 -11.38
CA THR A 397 14.07 11.93 -10.33
C THR A 397 13.43 10.56 -10.07
N GLU A 398 14.27 9.57 -9.79
CA GLU A 398 13.85 8.17 -9.57
C GLU A 398 13.11 7.95 -8.25
N PHE A 399 13.40 8.76 -7.25
CA PHE A 399 12.67 8.85 -5.98
C PHE A 399 12.89 10.24 -5.38
N ILE A 400 12.14 10.57 -4.32
CA ILE A 400 12.30 11.85 -3.61
C ILE A 400 13.35 11.71 -2.53
N LEU A 401 14.39 12.52 -2.64
CA LEU A 401 15.37 12.73 -1.59
C LEU A 401 15.86 14.17 -1.68
N THR A 402 15.35 15.03 -0.78
CA THR A 402 15.61 16.47 -0.82
C THR A 402 16.61 16.93 0.22
N ASP A 403 17.19 18.11 0.02
CA ASP A 403 18.11 18.74 0.96
C ASP A 403 17.43 19.05 2.31
N HIS A 404 16.11 19.27 2.32
CA HIS A 404 15.33 19.31 3.56
C HIS A 404 15.41 17.98 4.33
N PHE A 405 15.32 16.85 3.63
CA PHE A 405 15.38 15.52 4.24
C PHE A 405 16.80 15.15 4.66
N LEU A 406 17.79 15.46 3.82
CA LEU A 406 19.20 15.19 4.11
C LEU A 406 19.71 15.97 5.33
N ARG A 407 19.14 17.15 5.59
CA ARG A 407 19.40 17.89 6.83
C ARG A 407 18.73 17.30 8.06
N VAL A 408 17.61 16.61 7.94
CA VAL A 408 17.07 15.83 9.07
C VAL A 408 18.02 14.66 9.35
N VAL A 409 18.39 13.90 8.32
CA VAL A 409 19.34 12.77 8.41
C VAL A 409 20.69 13.21 8.99
N SER A 410 21.16 14.42 8.70
CA SER A 410 22.43 14.95 9.24
C SER A 410 22.32 15.63 10.61
N HIS A 411 21.15 15.54 11.26
CA HIS A 411 20.84 16.15 12.56
C HIS A 411 20.98 17.69 12.52
N GLY A 412 20.59 18.29 11.41
CA GLY A 412 20.55 19.74 11.21
C GLY A 412 21.86 20.33 10.69
N LYS A 413 22.86 19.50 10.38
CA LYS A 413 24.14 19.98 9.83
C LYS A 413 23.99 20.42 8.38
N ASP A 414 24.49 21.63 8.07
CA ASP A 414 24.46 22.18 6.71
C ASP A 414 25.36 21.40 5.75
N ASP A 415 26.55 20.95 6.18
CA ASP A 415 27.38 20.03 5.41
C ASP A 415 27.05 18.57 5.76
N PHE A 416 26.02 18.03 5.11
CA PHE A 416 25.60 16.64 5.30
C PHE A 416 26.44 15.64 4.50
N LYS A 417 27.06 16.03 3.38
CA LYS A 417 27.69 15.09 2.43
C LYS A 417 28.90 14.37 3.02
N GLY A 418 29.66 15.05 3.86
CA GLY A 418 30.78 14.46 4.59
C GLY A 418 30.38 13.68 5.86
N SER A 419 29.12 13.81 6.29
CA SER A 419 28.68 13.31 7.60
C SER A 419 28.62 11.79 7.67
N TYR A 420 28.96 11.23 8.83
CA TYR A 420 28.78 9.81 9.11
C TYR A 420 27.33 9.36 8.92
N MET A 421 26.37 10.17 9.39
CA MET A 421 24.93 9.86 9.29
C MET A 421 24.46 9.72 7.84
N PHE A 422 24.91 10.60 6.94
CA PHE A 422 24.59 10.50 5.53
C PHE A 422 25.16 9.21 4.90
N LYS A 423 26.40 8.84 5.26
CA LYS A 423 27.01 7.59 4.78
C LYS A 423 26.22 6.37 5.26
N THR A 424 25.87 6.33 6.54
CA THR A 424 25.05 5.26 7.12
C THR A 424 23.67 5.17 6.48
N PHE A 425 23.00 6.31 6.24
CA PHE A 425 21.72 6.37 5.52
C PHE A 425 21.84 5.82 4.09
N ARG A 426 22.87 6.25 3.35
CA ARG A 426 23.15 5.77 1.99
C ARG A 426 23.40 4.27 1.95
N GLU A 427 24.17 3.75 2.90
CA GLU A 427 24.42 2.31 3.04
C GLU A 427 23.14 1.54 3.42
N SER A 428 22.31 2.09 4.31
CA SER A 428 21.02 1.51 4.70
C SER A 428 20.06 1.36 3.50
N CYS A 429 19.95 2.39 2.65
CA CYS A 429 19.21 2.33 1.40
C CYS A 429 19.73 1.21 0.47
N ALA A 430 21.05 1.07 0.36
CA ALA A 430 21.65 0.06 -0.49
C ALA A 430 21.43 -1.38 0.02
N GLN A 431 21.47 -1.60 1.35
CA GLN A 431 21.13 -2.91 1.92
C GLN A 431 19.65 -3.24 1.72
N GLY A 432 18.75 -2.27 1.92
CA GLY A 432 17.32 -2.44 1.66
C GLY A 432 17.05 -2.80 0.21
N TYR A 433 17.71 -2.12 -0.72
CA TYR A 433 17.60 -2.42 -2.15
C TYR A 433 18.10 -3.83 -2.48
N LEU A 434 19.25 -4.24 -1.92
CA LEU A 434 19.80 -5.58 -2.14
C LEU A 434 18.85 -6.70 -1.70
N VAL A 435 18.14 -6.53 -0.59
CA VAL A 435 17.13 -7.50 -0.14
C VAL A 435 16.05 -7.66 -1.20
N LEU A 436 15.50 -6.55 -1.72
CA LEU A 436 14.48 -6.62 -2.76
C LEU A 436 15.01 -7.26 -4.04
N HIS A 437 16.24 -6.96 -4.42
CA HIS A 437 16.92 -7.61 -5.54
C HIS A 437 17.06 -9.13 -5.33
N TYR A 438 17.40 -9.61 -4.13
CA TYR A 438 17.46 -11.05 -3.86
C TYR A 438 16.10 -11.74 -4.01
N HIS A 439 15.00 -11.01 -3.81
CA HIS A 439 13.63 -11.48 -4.01
C HIS A 439 13.02 -11.04 -5.37
N ARG A 440 13.81 -10.56 -6.33
CA ARG A 440 13.30 -9.98 -7.59
C ARG A 440 12.42 -10.91 -8.42
N ARG A 441 12.71 -12.21 -8.41
CA ARG A 441 11.89 -13.23 -9.09
C ARG A 441 10.48 -13.28 -8.51
N PHE A 442 10.37 -13.23 -7.20
CA PHE A 442 9.10 -13.20 -6.49
C PHE A 442 8.31 -11.93 -6.82
N PHE A 443 8.92 -10.75 -6.76
CA PHE A 443 8.23 -9.50 -7.09
C PHE A 443 7.76 -9.48 -8.56
N LEU A 444 8.58 -9.95 -9.49
CA LEU A 444 8.20 -10.06 -10.90
C LEU A 444 7.00 -11.01 -11.09
N ALA A 445 7.04 -12.18 -10.45
CA ALA A 445 5.93 -13.14 -10.49
C ALA A 445 4.65 -12.57 -9.86
N LEU A 446 4.79 -11.88 -8.73
CA LEU A 446 3.69 -11.20 -8.04
C LEU A 446 3.00 -10.21 -8.99
N PHE A 447 3.72 -9.28 -9.61
CA PHE A 447 3.12 -8.31 -10.54
C PHE A 447 2.52 -8.95 -11.80
N LYS A 448 3.16 -9.99 -12.35
CA LYS A 448 2.59 -10.77 -13.48
C LYS A 448 1.22 -11.35 -13.13
N MET A 449 1.10 -11.88 -11.92
CA MET A 449 -0.12 -12.47 -11.39
C MET A 449 -1.19 -11.41 -11.05
N MET A 450 -0.79 -10.21 -10.64
CA MET A 450 -1.73 -9.10 -10.39
C MET A 450 -2.27 -8.42 -11.67
N ARG A 451 -1.76 -8.75 -12.86
CA ARG A 451 -2.25 -8.19 -14.14
C ARG A 451 -3.75 -8.36 -14.35
N CYS A 452 -4.30 -9.46 -13.84
CA CYS A 452 -5.73 -9.75 -13.96
C CYS A 452 -6.64 -8.77 -13.22
N MET A 453 -6.10 -7.88 -12.37
CA MET A 453 -6.85 -6.77 -11.77
C MET A 453 -7.30 -5.73 -12.81
N GLY A 454 -6.65 -5.66 -13.97
CA GLY A 454 -7.00 -4.68 -15.02
C GLY A 454 -6.71 -3.23 -14.61
N LEU A 455 -5.73 -2.98 -13.75
CA LEU A 455 -5.33 -1.63 -13.37
C LEU A 455 -4.73 -0.90 -14.59
N PRO A 456 -4.98 0.41 -14.80
CA PRO A 456 -4.48 1.13 -15.98
C PRO A 456 -2.98 1.06 -16.20
N GLU A 457 -2.21 0.99 -15.11
CA GLU A 457 -0.75 1.01 -15.10
C GLU A 457 -0.11 -0.39 -14.99
N LEU A 458 -0.93 -1.45 -15.02
CA LEU A 458 -0.51 -2.85 -14.99
C LEU A 458 -1.37 -3.68 -15.95
N GLN A 459 -1.15 -3.51 -17.26
CA GLN A 459 -1.89 -4.23 -18.30
C GLN A 459 -0.96 -4.97 -19.25
N ARG A 460 0.14 -4.33 -19.67
CA ARG A 460 1.06 -4.78 -20.71
C ARG A 460 2.31 -5.41 -20.10
N ASP A 461 3.03 -6.19 -20.91
CA ASP A 461 4.34 -6.70 -20.52
C ASP A 461 5.35 -5.55 -20.32
N ASP A 462 5.21 -4.48 -21.12
CA ASP A 462 6.01 -3.25 -21.01
C ASP A 462 5.88 -2.58 -19.62
N ASP A 463 4.73 -2.70 -18.95
CA ASP A 463 4.52 -2.14 -17.61
C ASP A 463 5.37 -2.86 -16.56
N ILE A 464 5.62 -4.16 -16.78
CA ILE A 464 6.42 -5.01 -15.89
C ILE A 464 7.92 -4.86 -16.17
N GLU A 465 8.30 -4.40 -17.37
CA GLU A 465 9.69 -4.15 -17.76
C GLU A 465 10.37 -3.11 -16.85
N TYR A 466 9.59 -2.13 -16.33
CA TYR A 466 10.11 -1.20 -15.34
C TYR A 466 10.64 -1.93 -14.11
N LEU A 467 9.87 -2.88 -13.57
CA LEU A 467 10.25 -3.67 -12.40
C LEU A 467 11.45 -4.58 -12.68
N PHE A 468 11.52 -5.13 -13.90
CA PHE A 468 12.68 -5.90 -14.36
C PHE A 468 13.96 -5.06 -14.33
N THR A 469 13.87 -3.84 -14.85
CA THR A 469 14.99 -2.88 -14.90
C THR A 469 15.36 -2.36 -13.51
N SER A 470 14.39 -1.90 -12.72
CA SER A 470 14.61 -1.30 -11.40
C SER A 470 15.22 -2.29 -10.41
N LEU A 471 14.85 -3.57 -10.50
CA LEU A 471 15.43 -4.65 -9.70
C LEU A 471 16.71 -5.23 -10.28
N GLN A 472 17.20 -4.72 -11.41
CA GLN A 472 18.39 -5.23 -12.10
C GLN A 472 18.34 -6.76 -12.29
N TYR A 473 17.25 -7.25 -12.91
CA TYR A 473 16.89 -8.68 -12.88
C TYR A 473 18.01 -9.64 -13.31
N ASP A 474 18.74 -9.31 -14.38
CA ASP A 474 19.81 -10.14 -14.92
C ASP A 474 21.16 -9.97 -14.23
N GLN A 475 21.31 -8.93 -13.41
CA GLN A 475 22.56 -8.72 -12.67
C GLN A 475 22.64 -9.72 -11.52
N VAL A 476 23.78 -10.41 -11.43
CA VAL A 476 24.05 -11.40 -10.37
C VAL A 476 25.23 -11.00 -9.49
N GLU A 477 26.10 -10.11 -9.98
CA GLU A 477 27.27 -9.65 -9.25
C GLU A 477 26.90 -8.56 -8.25
N ARG A 478 27.00 -8.87 -6.96
CA ARG A 478 26.64 -7.97 -5.84
C ARG A 478 27.29 -6.59 -5.97
N GLN A 479 28.56 -6.52 -6.39
CA GLN A 479 29.26 -5.25 -6.50
C GLN A 479 28.68 -4.36 -7.61
N ASN A 480 28.36 -4.93 -8.78
CA ASN A 480 27.75 -4.18 -9.87
C ASN A 480 26.34 -3.71 -9.49
N ILE A 481 25.56 -4.55 -8.82
CA ILE A 481 24.22 -4.19 -8.33
C ILE A 481 24.28 -2.97 -7.41
N LEU A 482 25.22 -2.98 -6.46
CA LEU A 482 25.46 -1.87 -5.54
C LEU A 482 25.97 -0.62 -6.25
N ASN A 483 26.93 -0.75 -7.16
CA ASN A 483 27.48 0.38 -7.92
C ASN A 483 26.37 1.08 -8.72
N ASN A 484 25.54 0.32 -9.44
CA ASN A 484 24.42 0.86 -10.21
C ASN A 484 23.41 1.59 -9.30
N PHE A 485 23.06 0.99 -8.15
CA PHE A 485 22.15 1.65 -7.19
C PHE A 485 22.75 2.94 -6.65
N PHE A 486 24.05 2.94 -6.32
CA PHE A 486 24.76 4.12 -5.84
C PHE A 486 24.86 5.22 -6.89
N GLU A 487 25.04 4.90 -8.16
CA GLU A 487 24.99 5.87 -9.25
C GLU A 487 23.61 6.55 -9.33
N VAL A 488 22.53 5.78 -9.22
CA VAL A 488 21.16 6.33 -9.15
C VAL A 488 20.99 7.22 -7.93
N PHE A 489 21.38 6.74 -6.75
CA PHE A 489 21.25 7.48 -5.49
C PHE A 489 22.02 8.80 -5.52
N ASP A 490 23.30 8.76 -5.90
CA ASP A 490 24.15 9.95 -5.99
C ASP A 490 23.68 10.90 -7.12
N GLY A 491 23.08 10.34 -8.17
CA GLY A 491 22.38 11.09 -9.21
C GLY A 491 21.20 11.90 -8.65
N VAL A 492 20.35 11.30 -7.83
CA VAL A 492 19.22 11.98 -7.18
C VAL A 492 19.72 13.10 -6.25
N VAL A 493 20.72 12.82 -5.41
CA VAL A 493 21.31 13.82 -4.49
C VAL A 493 21.90 15.02 -5.24
N LYS A 494 22.49 14.82 -6.42
CA LYS A 494 23.03 15.91 -7.26
C LYS A 494 21.94 16.79 -7.88
N HIS A 495 20.77 16.24 -8.19
CA HIS A 495 19.69 16.95 -8.89
C HIS A 495 18.62 17.55 -7.97
N ASP A 496 18.82 17.51 -6.65
CA ASP A 496 17.80 17.91 -5.68
C ASP A 496 17.29 19.36 -5.84
N TRP A 497 18.13 20.31 -6.24
CA TRP A 497 17.67 21.69 -6.47
C TRP A 497 16.45 21.75 -7.40
N SER A 498 16.39 20.90 -8.43
CA SER A 498 15.25 20.86 -9.36
C SER A 498 13.97 20.36 -8.68
N THR A 499 14.07 19.40 -7.76
CA THR A 499 12.96 18.87 -6.96
C THR A 499 12.44 19.92 -5.98
N THR A 500 13.35 20.59 -5.27
CA THR A 500 13.02 21.64 -4.30
C THR A 500 12.33 22.83 -4.99
N VAL A 501 12.79 23.23 -6.18
CA VAL A 501 12.14 24.29 -6.98
C VAL A 501 10.76 23.86 -7.48
N ASN A 502 10.59 22.60 -7.91
CA ASN A 502 9.27 22.09 -8.30
C ASN A 502 8.28 22.09 -7.12
N TRP A 503 8.75 21.72 -5.93
CA TRP A 503 7.96 21.80 -4.70
C TRP A 503 7.52 23.24 -4.41
N PHE A 504 8.42 24.21 -4.50
CA PHE A 504 8.08 25.62 -4.32
C PHE A 504 6.96 26.09 -5.26
N PHE A 505 7.08 25.80 -6.56
CA PHE A 505 6.04 26.19 -7.54
C PHE A 505 4.72 25.46 -7.30
N HIS A 506 4.75 24.22 -6.81
CA HIS A 506 3.54 23.50 -6.39
C HIS A 506 2.84 24.26 -5.25
N SER A 507 3.59 24.62 -4.21
CA SER A 507 3.05 25.31 -3.04
C SER A 507 2.47 26.68 -3.37
N VAL A 508 3.12 27.45 -4.24
CA VAL A 508 2.61 28.75 -4.74
C VAL A 508 1.30 28.59 -5.51
N LYS A 509 1.12 27.50 -6.26
CA LYS A 509 -0.10 27.25 -7.03
C LYS A 509 -1.29 26.89 -6.13
N HIS A 510 -1.05 26.17 -5.04
CA HIS A 510 -2.09 25.68 -4.12
C HIS A 510 -2.45 26.67 -3.00
N HIS A 511 -1.64 27.70 -2.77
CA HIS A 511 -1.91 28.74 -1.76
C HIS A 511 -2.77 29.91 -2.29
N LYS A 512 -3.07 29.95 -3.59
CA LYS A 512 -4.10 30.84 -4.17
C LYS A 512 -5.45 30.16 -4.14
#